data_AF-A0A953Q7I3-F1
#
_entry.id   AF-A0A953Q7I3-F1
#
_cell.length_a   1.000
_cell.length_b   1.000
_cell.length_c   1.000
_cell.angle_alpha   90.00
_cell.angle_beta   90.00
_cell.angle_gamma   90.00
#
_symmetry.space_group_name_H-M   'P 1'
#
loop_
_entity.id
_entity.type
_entity.pdbx_description
1 polymer ?
#
loop_
_entity_poly.entity_id
_entity_poly.type
_entity_poly.pdbx_seq_one_letter_code
_entity_poly.pdbx_strand_id
1 'polypeptide(L)'
;MTRLPSGQLQVFPIEYNVRYRKWVNFWKIIDAPGTARDDPRLWEKFSPATNYLVNCAVCHTSQLRNTRGGGFDPESLEFREPGIGCEMCHGPGGKHFAWHMQGKTYQKDPLEPPVDFTRISSLESVAICSQCHMQSAIRSPGPGGELNYSRGPDVFFLHYKSRPYSEFFLNAHFKDGRFRPTSFIVESFLRSKCFRKGGATCISCHDPHHDDAASNPTSLRFRTEPNRMCTQCHAEFKDAAILQRHTHHPLNSEGSECVSCHMPRIMNALMSLARTHRIDDIPNARMTGQFGQEQSPNACLLCHRDKNLAWLSQQLEKGWNHQSAHTSAPTRGCGWASQSQDRLIEPHP
;
A
#
# COMPACT_ATOMS: atom_id res chain seq x y z
N MET A 1 -18.12 -11.95 -7.12
CA MET A 1 -19.17 -11.63 -6.13
C MET A 1 -20.43 -12.39 -6.51
N THR A 2 -21.20 -12.87 -5.54
CA THR A 2 -22.44 -13.62 -5.77
C THR A 2 -23.56 -13.00 -4.96
N ARG A 3 -24.72 -12.79 -5.59
CA ARG A 3 -25.92 -12.27 -4.93
C ARG A 3 -26.71 -13.43 -4.33
N LEU A 4 -26.95 -13.37 -3.02
CA LEU A 4 -27.81 -14.32 -2.30
C LEU A 4 -29.29 -14.00 -2.53
N PRO A 5 -30.22 -14.93 -2.27
CA PRO A 5 -31.66 -14.67 -2.30
C PRO A 5 -32.10 -13.53 -1.36
N SER A 6 -31.36 -13.31 -0.27
CA SER A 6 -31.56 -12.17 0.64
C SER A 6 -31.17 -10.81 0.03
N GLY A 7 -30.63 -10.78 -1.19
CA GLY A 7 -30.13 -9.59 -1.86
C GLY A 7 -28.68 -9.21 -1.50
N GLN A 8 -28.12 -9.80 -0.45
CA GLN A 8 -26.74 -9.56 -0.01
C GLN A 8 -25.72 -10.02 -1.06
N LEU A 9 -24.62 -9.26 -1.20
CA LEU A 9 -23.48 -9.62 -2.04
C LEU A 9 -22.39 -10.27 -1.19
N GLN A 10 -22.04 -11.51 -1.51
CA GLN A 10 -20.96 -12.25 -0.84
C GLN A 10 -19.78 -12.52 -1.76
N VAL A 11 -18.59 -12.59 -1.16
CA VAL A 11 -17.37 -13.02 -1.85
C VAL A 11 -17.41 -14.54 -1.97
N PHE A 12 -17.48 -15.02 -3.22
CA PHE A 12 -17.52 -16.46 -3.48
C PHE A 12 -16.14 -17.07 -3.21
N PRO A 13 -16.03 -18.21 -2.48
CA PRO A 13 -14.75 -18.81 -2.10
C PRO A 13 -13.84 -19.19 -3.26
N ILE A 14 -14.43 -19.64 -4.38
CA ILE A 14 -13.68 -20.25 -5.47
C ILE A 14 -13.43 -19.19 -6.54
N GLU A 15 -12.17 -18.80 -6.69
CA GLU A 15 -11.73 -17.76 -7.62
C GLU A 15 -10.79 -18.35 -8.67
N TYR A 16 -10.83 -17.82 -9.90
CA TYR A 16 -9.93 -18.24 -10.95
C TYR A 16 -8.64 -17.40 -10.93
N ASN A 17 -7.52 -18.04 -10.65
CA ASN A 17 -6.23 -17.39 -10.76
C ASN A 17 -5.74 -17.43 -12.21
N VAL A 18 -5.78 -16.28 -12.89
CA VAL A 18 -5.39 -16.16 -14.32
C VAL A 18 -3.89 -16.46 -14.53
N ARG A 19 -3.02 -16.06 -13.59
CA ARG A 19 -1.57 -16.26 -13.69
C ARG A 19 -1.18 -17.73 -13.64
N TYR A 20 -1.79 -18.48 -12.73
CA TYR A 20 -1.54 -19.91 -12.52
C TYR A 20 -2.54 -20.82 -13.26
N ARG A 21 -3.50 -20.22 -13.98
CA ARG A 21 -4.56 -20.88 -14.75
C ARG A 21 -5.29 -21.97 -13.96
N LYS A 22 -5.63 -21.70 -12.70
CA LYS A 22 -6.29 -22.68 -11.81
C LYS A 22 -7.32 -22.02 -10.91
N TRP A 23 -8.35 -22.79 -10.56
CA TRP A 23 -9.29 -22.43 -9.50
C TRP A 23 -8.62 -22.58 -8.14
N VAL A 24 -8.84 -21.61 -7.27
CA VAL A 24 -8.31 -21.58 -5.91
C VAL A 24 -9.42 -21.26 -4.92
N ASN A 25 -9.32 -21.82 -3.71
CA ASN A 25 -10.14 -21.35 -2.60
C ASN A 25 -9.42 -20.15 -1.96
N PHE A 26 -9.98 -18.96 -2.15
CA PHE A 26 -9.46 -17.70 -1.64
C PHE A 26 -9.28 -17.71 -0.12
N TRP A 27 -10.27 -18.22 0.62
CA TRP A 27 -10.25 -18.23 2.08
C TRP A 27 -9.15 -19.13 2.63
N LYS A 28 -8.88 -20.29 2.00
CA LYS A 28 -7.74 -21.16 2.37
C LYS A 28 -6.37 -20.49 2.22
N ILE A 29 -6.28 -19.39 1.47
CA ILE A 29 -5.02 -18.64 1.28
C ILE A 29 -4.84 -17.60 2.38
N ILE A 30 -5.92 -16.95 2.80
CA ILE A 30 -5.86 -15.80 3.72
C ILE A 30 -6.18 -16.16 5.18
N ASP A 31 -6.85 -17.29 5.41
CA ASP A 31 -7.20 -17.78 6.74
C ASP A 31 -6.22 -18.84 7.23
N ALA A 32 -6.27 -19.10 8.54
CA ALA A 32 -5.64 -20.29 9.09
C ALA A 32 -6.34 -21.56 8.57
N PRO A 33 -5.62 -22.69 8.46
CA PRO A 33 -6.24 -23.95 8.05
C PRO A 33 -7.36 -24.40 9.01
N GLY A 34 -8.44 -24.94 8.47
CA GLY A 34 -9.54 -25.53 9.22
C GLY A 34 -10.65 -24.57 9.62
N THR A 35 -10.68 -23.35 9.07
CA THR A 35 -11.77 -22.41 9.35
C THR A 35 -13.05 -22.81 8.62
N ALA A 36 -14.21 -22.35 9.10
CA ALA A 36 -15.48 -22.58 8.41
C ALA A 36 -15.47 -22.00 6.97
N ARG A 37 -14.66 -20.97 6.70
CA ARG A 37 -14.53 -20.35 5.37
C ARG A 37 -13.75 -21.21 4.37
N ASP A 38 -13.04 -22.23 4.84
CA ASP A 38 -12.34 -23.18 3.99
C ASP A 38 -13.28 -24.17 3.29
N ASP A 39 -14.52 -24.32 3.79
CA ASP A 39 -15.54 -25.18 3.19
C ASP A 39 -16.42 -24.36 2.23
N PRO A 40 -16.26 -24.51 0.89
CA PRO A 40 -17.03 -23.75 -0.07
C PRO A 40 -18.52 -24.08 -0.01
N ARG A 41 -18.96 -25.16 0.63
CA ARG A 41 -20.40 -25.50 0.78
C ARG A 41 -21.11 -24.63 1.80
N LEU A 42 -20.36 -23.96 2.67
CA LEU A 42 -20.89 -23.09 3.72
C LEU A 42 -20.99 -21.62 3.31
N TRP A 43 -20.63 -21.29 2.07
CA TRP A 43 -20.42 -19.91 1.62
C TRP A 43 -21.62 -18.98 1.85
N GLU A 44 -22.86 -19.48 1.66
CA GLU A 44 -24.08 -18.68 1.88
C GLU A 44 -24.33 -18.34 3.35
N LYS A 45 -23.69 -19.08 4.26
CA LYS A 45 -23.83 -18.96 5.72
C LYS A 45 -22.65 -18.24 6.36
N PHE A 46 -21.71 -17.74 5.55
CA PHE A 46 -20.57 -17.02 6.08
C PHE A 46 -21.02 -15.74 6.79
N SER A 47 -20.24 -15.34 7.80
CA SER A 47 -20.53 -14.15 8.59
C SER A 47 -20.51 -12.89 7.72
N PRO A 48 -21.11 -11.77 8.19
CA PRO A 48 -21.05 -10.48 7.51
C PRO A 48 -19.62 -9.98 7.21
N ALA A 49 -18.58 -10.54 7.84
CA ALA A 49 -17.18 -10.28 7.51
C ALA A 49 -16.77 -10.74 6.10
N THR A 50 -17.62 -11.50 5.40
CA THR A 50 -17.44 -11.92 4.01
C THR A 50 -18.35 -11.18 3.03
N ASN A 51 -19.18 -10.28 3.54
CA ASN A 51 -20.05 -9.45 2.73
C ASN A 51 -19.21 -8.45 1.93
N TYR A 52 -19.41 -8.44 0.61
CA TYR A 52 -18.65 -7.61 -0.32
C TYR A 52 -18.89 -6.12 -0.08
N LEU A 53 -20.13 -5.71 0.18
CA LEU A 53 -20.47 -4.30 0.40
C LEU A 53 -19.81 -3.73 1.66
N VAL A 54 -19.71 -4.56 2.71
CA VAL A 54 -19.12 -4.16 3.98
C VAL A 54 -17.59 -4.09 3.92
N ASN A 55 -16.96 -5.11 3.33
CA ASN A 55 -15.51 -5.32 3.50
C ASN A 55 -14.68 -4.96 2.26
N CYS A 56 -15.28 -4.95 1.08
CA CYS A 56 -14.56 -4.82 -0.19
C CYS A 56 -14.98 -3.58 -0.98
N ALA A 57 -16.28 -3.27 -1.04
CA ALA A 57 -16.81 -2.22 -1.91
C ALA A 57 -16.20 -0.85 -1.63
N VAL A 58 -15.78 -0.58 -0.39
CA VAL A 58 -15.13 0.69 -0.05
C VAL A 58 -13.81 0.94 -0.81
N CYS A 59 -13.18 -0.10 -1.32
CA CYS A 59 -11.98 -0.02 -2.15
C CYS A 59 -12.20 -0.53 -3.60
N HIS A 60 -13.40 -0.99 -3.94
CA HIS A 60 -13.67 -1.70 -5.21
C HIS A 60 -14.93 -1.19 -5.94
N THR A 61 -15.52 -0.11 -5.46
CA THR A 61 -16.67 0.56 -6.08
C THR A 61 -16.52 2.06 -5.96
N SER A 62 -17.28 2.80 -6.76
CA SER A 62 -17.39 4.25 -6.67
C SER A 62 -18.75 4.66 -6.11
N GLN A 63 -18.76 5.74 -5.32
CA GLN A 63 -19.97 6.31 -4.71
C GLN A 63 -20.71 5.36 -3.76
N LEU A 64 -19.99 4.49 -3.05
CA LEU A 64 -20.53 3.68 -1.96
C LEU A 64 -21.05 4.60 -0.85
N ARG A 65 -22.30 4.38 -0.46
CA ARG A 65 -22.93 5.07 0.66
C ARG A 65 -23.89 4.17 1.42
N ASN A 66 -24.13 4.55 2.67
CA ASN A 66 -25.22 4.06 3.47
C ASN A 66 -26.42 5.00 3.32
N THR A 67 -27.54 4.50 2.78
CA THR A 67 -28.75 5.29 2.51
C THR A 67 -29.47 5.78 3.77
N ARG A 68 -29.17 5.21 4.94
CA ARG A 68 -29.68 5.63 6.25
C ARG A 68 -28.72 6.58 7.01
N GLY A 69 -27.62 7.01 6.37
CA GLY A 69 -26.72 8.03 6.93
C GLY A 69 -25.72 7.54 7.99
N GLY A 70 -25.59 6.23 8.22
CA GLY A 70 -24.65 5.74 9.24
C GLY A 70 -24.37 4.23 9.23
N GLY A 71 -23.12 3.85 9.56
CA GLY A 71 -22.67 2.47 9.71
C GLY A 71 -22.43 1.70 8.41
N PHE A 72 -22.07 0.43 8.56
CA PHE A 72 -21.86 -0.54 7.48
C PHE A 72 -22.95 -1.62 7.49
N ASP A 73 -24.20 -1.25 7.75
CA ASP A 73 -25.30 -2.22 7.67
C ASP A 73 -25.43 -2.70 6.21
N PRO A 74 -25.16 -3.99 5.91
CA PRO A 74 -25.15 -4.50 4.55
C PRO A 74 -26.43 -4.25 3.77
N GLU A 75 -27.57 -4.12 4.44
CA GLU A 75 -28.89 -3.92 3.80
C GLU A 75 -29.11 -2.47 3.35
N SER A 76 -28.29 -1.54 3.85
CA SER A 76 -28.40 -0.10 3.54
C SER A 76 -27.30 0.42 2.64
N LEU A 77 -26.38 -0.46 2.23
CA LEU A 77 -25.26 -0.09 1.39
C LEU A 77 -25.63 -0.18 -0.09
N GLU A 78 -25.36 0.92 -0.81
CA GLU A 78 -25.45 0.97 -2.27
C GLU A 78 -24.22 1.67 -2.85
N PHE A 79 -23.82 1.27 -4.05
CA PHE A 79 -22.81 1.94 -4.85
C PHE A 79 -23.38 2.29 -6.22
N ARG A 80 -22.82 3.30 -6.89
CA ARG A 80 -23.31 3.71 -8.22
C ARG A 80 -22.58 3.01 -9.36
N GLU A 81 -21.26 2.86 -9.23
CA GLU A 81 -20.44 2.27 -10.29
C GLU A 81 -19.51 1.19 -9.72
N PRO A 82 -19.38 0.05 -10.41
CA PRO A 82 -18.40 -0.96 -10.04
C PRO A 82 -16.99 -0.48 -10.40
N GLY A 83 -15.98 -0.94 -9.65
CA GLY A 83 -14.59 -0.61 -9.91
C GLY A 83 -14.17 0.76 -9.39
N ILE A 84 -12.93 1.12 -9.73
CA ILE A 84 -12.31 2.39 -9.36
C ILE A 84 -12.40 3.33 -10.55
N GLY A 85 -13.39 4.22 -10.53
CA GLY A 85 -13.60 5.24 -11.55
C GLY A 85 -12.85 6.54 -11.28
N CYS A 86 -12.99 7.51 -12.18
CA CYS A 86 -12.30 8.81 -12.11
C CYS A 86 -12.55 9.52 -10.78
N GLU A 87 -13.79 9.48 -10.29
CA GLU A 87 -14.22 10.19 -9.09
C GLU A 87 -13.64 9.60 -7.80
N MET A 88 -13.09 8.39 -7.81
CA MET A 88 -12.40 7.83 -6.64
C MET A 88 -11.08 8.54 -6.34
N CYS A 89 -10.43 9.07 -7.37
CA CYS A 89 -9.16 9.79 -7.25
C CYS A 89 -9.32 11.31 -7.41
N HIS A 90 -10.29 11.75 -8.21
CA HIS A 90 -10.51 13.17 -8.47
C HIS A 90 -11.71 13.74 -7.71
N GLY A 91 -12.56 12.92 -7.11
CA GLY A 91 -13.80 13.36 -6.48
C GLY A 91 -14.93 13.61 -7.48
N PRO A 92 -16.14 13.93 -6.99
CA PRO A 92 -17.35 14.00 -7.81
C PRO A 92 -17.31 15.15 -8.83
N GLY A 93 -17.50 14.83 -10.11
CA GLY A 93 -17.35 15.76 -11.24
C GLY A 93 -18.59 16.58 -11.58
N GLY A 94 -19.72 16.36 -10.92
CA GLY A 94 -21.01 16.97 -11.28
C GLY A 94 -21.01 18.51 -11.27
N LYS A 95 -20.38 19.14 -10.26
CA LYS A 95 -20.25 20.61 -10.21
C LYS A 95 -19.39 21.16 -11.34
N HIS A 96 -18.26 20.49 -11.59
CA HIS A 96 -17.35 20.82 -12.69
C HIS A 96 -18.05 20.76 -14.04
N PHE A 97 -18.80 19.68 -14.32
CA PHE A 97 -19.60 19.57 -15.52
C PHE A 97 -20.62 20.72 -15.64
N ALA A 98 -21.37 21.00 -14.58
CA ALA A 98 -22.39 22.06 -14.57
C ALA A 98 -21.78 23.46 -14.84
N TRP A 99 -20.59 23.75 -14.32
CA TRP A 99 -19.91 25.03 -14.57
C TRP A 99 -19.44 25.17 -16.01
N HIS A 100 -18.85 24.13 -16.59
CA HIS A 100 -18.45 24.14 -18.00
C HIS A 100 -19.65 24.30 -18.93
N MET A 101 -20.78 23.63 -18.61
CA MET A 101 -22.03 23.78 -19.36
C MET A 101 -22.61 25.20 -19.29
N GLN A 102 -22.27 25.98 -18.27
CA GLN A 102 -22.69 27.38 -18.11
C GLN A 102 -21.70 28.37 -18.74
N GLY A 103 -20.63 27.89 -19.40
CA GLY A 103 -19.59 28.76 -19.97
C GLY A 103 -18.80 29.55 -18.93
N LYS A 104 -18.86 29.14 -17.65
CA LYS A 104 -18.16 29.82 -16.57
C LYS A 104 -16.72 29.35 -16.49
N THR A 105 -15.78 30.29 -16.56
CA THR A 105 -14.39 30.07 -16.14
C THR A 105 -14.25 30.58 -14.72
N TYR A 106 -13.91 29.71 -13.76
CA TYR A 106 -13.50 30.16 -12.43
C TYR A 106 -12.22 29.44 -12.04
N GLN A 107 -11.37 30.15 -11.30
CA GLN A 107 -10.14 29.59 -10.78
C GLN A 107 -10.49 28.68 -9.61
N LYS A 108 -10.28 27.38 -9.83
CA LYS A 108 -10.62 26.36 -8.86
C LYS A 108 -9.51 26.15 -7.83
N ASP A 109 -9.91 25.92 -6.58
CA ASP A 109 -9.02 25.37 -5.55
C ASP A 109 -8.50 23.98 -6.00
N PRO A 110 -7.21 23.66 -5.83
CA PRO A 110 -6.66 22.36 -6.23
C PRO A 110 -7.38 21.14 -5.64
N LEU A 111 -7.90 21.25 -4.42
CA LEU A 111 -8.58 20.15 -3.71
C LEU A 111 -10.07 20.07 -3.99
N GLU A 112 -10.63 21.10 -4.62
CA GLU A 112 -12.00 21.02 -5.09
C GLU A 112 -12.08 19.96 -6.20
N PRO A 113 -13.11 19.10 -6.26
CA PRO A 113 -13.25 18.11 -7.33
C PRO A 113 -13.50 18.72 -8.71
N PRO A 114 -13.00 18.13 -9.82
CA PRO A 114 -11.97 17.10 -9.94
C PRO A 114 -10.59 17.55 -9.42
N VAL A 115 -10.01 16.90 -8.42
CA VAL A 115 -8.73 17.34 -7.80
C VAL A 115 -7.60 17.44 -8.80
N ASP A 116 -6.81 18.50 -8.68
CA ASP A 116 -5.64 18.78 -9.49
C ASP A 116 -4.35 18.33 -8.76
N PHE A 117 -3.89 17.13 -9.11
CA PHE A 117 -2.68 16.53 -8.52
C PHE A 117 -1.40 17.34 -8.76
N THR A 118 -1.38 18.27 -9.71
CA THR A 118 -0.19 19.10 -9.99
C THR A 118 -0.05 20.27 -9.02
N ARG A 119 -1.11 20.58 -8.27
CA ARG A 119 -1.20 21.76 -7.40
C ARG A 119 -1.50 21.42 -5.94
N ILE A 120 -1.48 20.15 -5.56
CA ILE A 120 -1.65 19.69 -4.17
C ILE A 120 -0.32 19.23 -3.58
N SER A 121 -0.25 19.20 -2.25
CA SER A 121 0.89 18.68 -1.51
C SER A 121 1.06 17.16 -1.69
N SER A 122 2.25 16.67 -1.37
CA SER A 122 2.53 15.23 -1.36
C SER A 122 1.67 14.47 -0.37
N LEU A 123 1.33 15.07 0.77
CA LEU A 123 0.46 14.50 1.78
C LEU A 123 -0.96 14.29 1.23
N GLU A 124 -1.53 15.31 0.58
CA GLU A 124 -2.87 15.24 -0.03
C GLU A 124 -2.90 14.22 -1.17
N SER A 125 -1.88 14.22 -2.03
CA SER A 125 -1.77 13.24 -3.12
C SER A 125 -1.74 11.80 -2.59
N VAL A 126 -0.96 11.53 -1.53
CA VAL A 126 -0.90 10.21 -0.91
C VAL A 126 -2.20 9.86 -0.17
N ALA A 127 -2.83 10.83 0.50
CA ALA A 127 -4.10 10.64 1.21
C ALA A 127 -5.22 10.10 0.30
N ILE A 128 -5.24 10.53 -0.97
CA ILE A 128 -6.18 10.02 -1.97
C ILE A 128 -5.96 8.53 -2.23
N CYS A 129 -4.71 8.07 -2.31
CA CYS A 129 -4.39 6.64 -2.46
C CYS A 129 -4.68 5.84 -1.17
N SER A 130 -4.56 6.48 -0.01
CA SER A 130 -4.86 5.90 1.31
C SER A 130 -6.31 5.48 1.48
N GLN A 131 -7.23 6.02 0.67
CA GLN A 131 -8.63 5.56 0.64
C GLN A 131 -8.74 4.05 0.42
N CYS A 132 -7.79 3.44 -0.28
CA CYS A 132 -7.75 2.00 -0.56
C CYS A 132 -6.49 1.30 -0.04
N HIS A 133 -5.31 1.90 -0.20
CA HIS A 133 -4.01 1.26 0.05
C HIS A 133 -3.47 1.44 1.47
N MET A 134 -4.37 1.69 2.43
CA MET A 134 -4.07 1.85 3.85
C MET A 134 -4.94 0.89 4.68
N GLN A 135 -4.32 -0.15 5.23
CA GLN A 135 -4.99 -1.20 6.00
C GLN A 135 -5.48 -0.69 7.36
N SER A 136 -4.75 0.25 7.95
CA SER A 136 -5.07 0.82 9.27
C SER A 136 -6.22 1.81 9.25
N ALA A 137 -6.66 2.26 8.07
CA ALA A 137 -7.73 3.24 7.92
C ALA A 137 -9.07 2.73 8.50
N ILE A 138 -9.53 3.40 9.56
CA ILE A 138 -10.88 3.31 10.11
C ILE A 138 -11.76 4.25 9.32
N ARG A 139 -12.76 3.67 8.65
CA ARG A 139 -13.68 4.41 7.80
C ARG A 139 -14.95 4.69 8.59
N SER A 140 -15.34 5.95 8.59
CA SER A 140 -16.61 6.40 9.15
C SER A 140 -17.43 7.05 8.02
N PRO A 141 -18.75 6.85 7.99
CA PRO A 141 -19.60 7.51 7.01
C PRO A 141 -19.48 9.02 7.10
N GLY A 142 -19.48 9.67 5.92
CA GLY A 142 -19.67 11.11 5.80
C GLY A 142 -21.11 11.53 6.16
N PRO A 143 -21.40 12.84 6.20
CA PRO A 143 -22.72 13.38 6.56
C PRO A 143 -23.88 12.87 5.68
N GLY A 144 -23.61 12.52 4.41
CA GLY A 144 -24.58 11.92 3.48
C GLY A 144 -24.54 10.39 3.45
N GLY A 145 -23.85 9.77 4.41
CA GLY A 145 -23.63 8.33 4.48
C GLY A 145 -22.51 7.82 3.58
N GLU A 146 -21.71 8.68 2.96
CA GLU A 146 -20.66 8.28 2.02
C GLU A 146 -19.53 7.48 2.70
N LEU A 147 -19.06 6.42 2.05
CA LEU A 147 -18.02 5.53 2.59
C LEU A 147 -16.72 5.55 1.78
N ASN A 148 -16.77 5.89 0.50
CA ASN A 148 -15.57 6.09 -0.31
C ASN A 148 -14.99 7.50 -0.09
N TYR A 149 -15.73 8.50 -0.59
CA TYR A 149 -15.37 9.91 -0.62
C TYR A 149 -16.58 10.79 -0.28
N SER A 150 -16.31 11.95 0.32
CA SER A 150 -17.26 13.00 0.66
C SER A 150 -17.80 13.72 -0.58
N ARG A 151 -19.10 14.05 -0.54
CA ARG A 151 -19.73 15.03 -1.43
C ARG A 151 -19.99 16.38 -0.74
N GLY A 152 -19.54 16.49 0.51
CA GLY A 152 -19.71 17.67 1.35
C GLY A 152 -18.87 18.87 0.92
N PRO A 153 -18.91 19.97 1.68
CA PRO A 153 -18.17 21.19 1.38
C PRO A 153 -16.66 21.10 1.67
N ASP A 154 -16.22 20.11 2.45
CA ASP A 154 -14.81 19.87 2.76
C ASP A 154 -14.06 19.20 1.58
N VAL A 155 -12.84 18.71 1.83
CA VAL A 155 -12.11 17.88 0.86
C VAL A 155 -12.89 16.62 0.49
N PHE A 156 -12.75 16.18 -0.77
CA PHE A 156 -13.51 15.03 -1.26
C PHE A 156 -13.06 13.72 -0.62
N PHE A 157 -11.77 13.50 -0.38
CA PHE A 157 -11.31 12.27 0.25
C PHE A 157 -11.62 12.30 1.76
N LEU A 158 -11.97 11.15 2.32
CA LEU A 158 -12.25 11.07 3.75
C LEU A 158 -10.94 10.99 4.54
N HIS A 159 -10.82 11.80 5.58
CA HIS A 159 -9.76 11.63 6.57
C HIS A 159 -10.09 10.41 7.44
N TYR A 160 -9.15 9.47 7.52
CA TYR A 160 -9.33 8.26 8.30
C TYR A 160 -8.55 8.32 9.60
N LYS A 161 -9.16 7.85 10.69
CA LYS A 161 -8.40 7.47 11.88
C LYS A 161 -7.62 6.20 11.56
N SER A 162 -6.45 6.00 12.15
CA SER A 162 -5.71 4.74 12.00
C SER A 162 -5.89 3.86 13.23
N ARG A 163 -6.16 2.57 13.06
CA ARG A 163 -6.01 1.59 14.14
C ARG A 163 -4.53 1.46 14.54
N PRO A 164 -4.19 1.35 15.82
CA PRO A 164 -2.85 1.00 16.27
C PRO A 164 -2.34 -0.28 15.59
N TYR A 165 -1.08 -0.29 15.17
CA TYR A 165 -0.50 -1.45 14.48
C TYR A 165 -0.48 -2.72 15.36
N SER A 166 -0.50 -2.56 16.68
CA SER A 166 -0.58 -3.66 17.66
C SER A 166 -1.91 -4.41 17.64
N GLU A 167 -2.97 -3.84 17.06
CA GLU A 167 -4.28 -4.50 16.93
C GLU A 167 -4.35 -5.44 15.72
N PHE A 168 -3.38 -5.39 14.82
CA PHE A 168 -3.28 -6.34 13.72
C PHE A 168 -2.58 -7.61 14.18
N PHE A 169 -2.97 -8.75 13.61
CA PHE A 169 -2.32 -10.04 13.88
C PHE A 169 -0.80 -9.93 13.73
N LEU A 170 -0.04 -10.66 14.57
CA LEU A 170 1.43 -10.63 14.56
C LEU A 170 2.03 -10.93 13.17
N ASN A 171 1.31 -11.69 12.33
CA ASN A 171 1.71 -11.99 10.95
C ASN A 171 1.50 -10.83 9.96
N ALA A 172 0.93 -9.69 10.37
CA ALA A 172 0.86 -8.47 9.57
C ALA A 172 2.21 -7.74 9.47
N HIS A 173 3.16 -8.07 10.35
CA HIS A 173 4.46 -7.43 10.44
C HIS A 173 5.59 -8.47 10.50
N PHE A 174 6.72 -8.17 9.88
CA PHE A 174 8.00 -8.81 10.17
C PHE A 174 8.50 -8.36 11.56
N LYS A 175 9.37 -9.16 12.18
CA LYS A 175 9.94 -8.83 13.51
C LYS A 175 10.85 -7.60 13.49
N ASP A 176 11.31 -7.20 12.31
CA ASP A 176 12.04 -5.95 12.08
C ASP A 176 11.13 -4.72 11.85
N GLY A 177 9.80 -4.88 11.95
CA GLY A 177 8.82 -3.80 11.86
C GLY A 177 8.33 -3.47 10.45
N ARG A 178 8.81 -4.17 9.41
CA ARG A 178 8.28 -4.06 8.05
C ARG A 178 6.93 -4.75 7.93
N PHE A 179 6.08 -4.29 7.01
CA PHE A 179 4.75 -4.86 6.81
C PHE A 179 4.78 -6.07 5.87
N ARG A 180 3.89 -7.02 6.11
CA ARG A 180 3.69 -8.21 5.28
C ARG A 180 2.59 -8.02 4.23
N PRO A 181 1.34 -7.62 4.55
CA PRO A 181 0.30 -7.51 3.52
C PRO A 181 0.46 -6.26 2.65
N THR A 182 0.19 -6.39 1.35
CA THR A 182 0.15 -5.23 0.41
C THR A 182 -0.87 -4.16 0.75
N SER A 183 -1.86 -4.46 1.59
CA SER A 183 -2.77 -3.44 2.09
C SER A 183 -2.09 -2.38 2.97
N PHE A 184 -0.85 -2.61 3.43
CA PHE A 184 -0.04 -1.65 4.16
C PHE A 184 0.93 -0.83 3.29
N ILE A 185 0.70 -0.73 1.97
CA ILE A 185 1.62 -0.05 1.04
C ILE A 185 1.79 1.43 1.42
N VAL A 186 0.71 2.14 1.75
CA VAL A 186 0.80 3.54 2.17
C VAL A 186 1.57 3.66 3.47
N GLU A 187 1.27 2.85 4.48
CA GLU A 187 1.97 2.89 5.77
C GLU A 187 3.47 2.57 5.61
N SER A 188 3.80 1.67 4.68
CA SER A 188 5.18 1.36 4.31
C SER A 188 5.87 2.57 3.62
N PHE A 189 5.18 3.21 2.67
CA PHE A 189 5.68 4.37 1.92
C PHE A 189 5.87 5.62 2.78
N LEU A 190 4.91 5.95 3.64
CA LEU A 190 4.96 7.10 4.57
C LEU A 190 6.14 7.00 5.56
N ARG A 191 6.69 5.80 5.75
CA ARG A 191 7.88 5.58 6.57
C ARG A 191 9.19 5.83 5.83
N SER A 192 9.17 5.94 4.50
CA SER A 192 10.36 6.16 3.69
C SER A 192 10.85 7.60 3.73
N LYS A 193 12.17 7.79 3.61
CA LYS A 193 12.78 9.10 3.35
C LYS A 193 12.28 9.73 2.03
N CYS A 194 11.90 8.93 1.04
CA CYS A 194 11.34 9.42 -0.22
C CYS A 194 10.11 10.29 0.03
N PHE A 195 9.19 9.83 0.88
CA PHE A 195 8.04 10.62 1.31
C PHE A 195 8.45 11.72 2.31
N ARG A 196 9.07 11.32 3.43
CA ARG A 196 9.31 12.21 4.59
C ARG A 196 10.24 13.39 4.32
N LYS A 197 11.14 13.25 3.35
CA LYS A 197 12.15 14.28 3.02
C LYS A 197 12.10 14.68 1.56
N GLY A 198 11.81 13.74 0.66
CA GLY A 198 11.83 13.99 -0.78
C GLY A 198 10.53 14.51 -1.37
N GLY A 199 9.42 14.52 -0.61
CA GLY A 199 8.11 14.93 -1.13
C GLY A 199 7.54 14.00 -2.21
N ALA A 200 8.09 12.78 -2.35
CA ALA A 200 7.60 11.82 -3.34
C ALA A 200 6.16 11.40 -3.04
N THR A 201 5.41 11.10 -4.11
CA THR A 201 4.04 10.60 -4.07
C THR A 201 3.94 9.26 -4.80
N CYS A 202 2.77 8.62 -4.74
CA CYS A 202 2.52 7.39 -5.50
C CYS A 202 2.73 7.61 -7.00
N ILE A 203 2.28 8.75 -7.54
CA ILE A 203 2.37 9.13 -8.96
C ILE A 203 3.76 9.60 -9.41
N SER A 204 4.72 9.72 -8.48
CA SER A 204 6.14 9.86 -8.83
C SER A 204 6.69 8.60 -9.51
N CYS A 205 6.08 7.45 -9.25
CA CYS A 205 6.50 6.14 -9.77
C CYS A 205 5.39 5.41 -10.53
N HIS A 206 4.13 5.66 -10.20
CA HIS A 206 2.98 5.04 -10.83
C HIS A 206 2.32 5.96 -11.88
N ASP A 207 1.74 5.33 -12.89
CA ASP A 207 0.93 5.96 -13.92
C ASP A 207 -0.48 5.33 -13.91
N PRO A 208 -1.48 5.99 -13.30
CA PRO A 208 -2.84 5.48 -13.23
C PRO A 208 -3.63 5.65 -14.54
N HIS A 209 -3.11 6.39 -15.52
CA HIS A 209 -3.83 6.77 -16.74
C HIS A 209 -3.18 6.23 -18.02
N HIS A 210 -2.41 5.15 -17.93
CA HIS A 210 -1.74 4.58 -19.07
C HIS A 210 -2.74 4.22 -20.19
N ASP A 211 -2.49 4.71 -21.41
CA ASP A 211 -3.40 4.61 -22.56
C ASP A 211 -3.83 3.17 -22.88
N ASP A 212 -2.94 2.21 -22.64
CA ASP A 212 -3.24 0.78 -22.66
C ASP A 212 -3.00 0.16 -21.28
N ALA A 213 -4.05 0.14 -20.45
CA ALA A 213 -4.00 -0.45 -19.11
C ALA A 213 -3.64 -1.96 -19.13
N ALA A 214 -3.98 -2.69 -20.20
CA ALA A 214 -3.69 -4.12 -20.30
C ALA A 214 -2.18 -4.38 -20.48
N SER A 215 -1.46 -3.46 -21.13
CA SER A 215 0.00 -3.53 -21.28
C SER A 215 0.79 -3.19 -20.00
N ASN A 216 0.15 -2.52 -19.04
CA ASN A 216 0.78 -2.07 -17.80
C ASN A 216 -0.05 -2.45 -16.55
N PRO A 217 -0.19 -3.75 -16.25
CA PRO A 217 -1.01 -4.22 -15.13
C PRO A 217 -0.46 -3.83 -13.75
N THR A 218 0.74 -3.26 -13.69
CA THR A 218 1.38 -2.74 -12.48
C THR A 218 1.28 -1.22 -12.36
N SER A 219 0.69 -0.54 -13.36
CA SER A 219 0.57 0.92 -13.43
C SER A 219 1.89 1.63 -13.16
N LEU A 220 3.01 1.12 -13.68
CA LEU A 220 4.34 1.71 -13.46
C LEU A 220 4.66 2.72 -14.55
N ARG A 221 5.11 3.91 -14.16
CA ARG A 221 5.50 4.98 -15.09
C ARG A 221 6.73 4.61 -15.92
N PHE A 222 7.69 3.90 -15.32
CA PHE A 222 8.95 3.51 -15.97
C PHE A 222 9.08 1.99 -16.06
N ARG A 223 8.10 1.33 -16.68
CA ARG A 223 8.00 -0.14 -16.74
C ARG A 223 9.22 -0.81 -17.37
N THR A 224 9.76 -0.24 -18.45
CA THR A 224 10.91 -0.77 -19.20
C THR A 224 12.26 -0.27 -18.69
N GLU A 225 12.26 0.76 -17.82
CA GLU A 225 13.46 1.40 -17.29
C GLU A 225 13.32 1.60 -15.77
N PRO A 226 13.24 0.53 -14.96
CA PRO A 226 12.83 0.62 -13.56
C PRO A 226 13.72 1.56 -12.72
N ASN A 227 15.01 1.66 -13.04
CA ASN A 227 15.94 2.58 -12.37
C ASN A 227 15.59 4.06 -12.57
N ARG A 228 14.84 4.42 -13.62
CA ARG A 228 14.36 5.79 -13.81
C ARG A 228 13.39 6.24 -12.73
N MET A 229 12.66 5.33 -12.08
CA MET A 229 11.85 5.70 -10.90
C MET A 229 12.71 6.37 -9.81
N CYS A 230 13.93 5.86 -9.59
CA CYS A 230 14.82 6.32 -8.53
C CYS A 230 15.72 7.48 -8.98
N THR A 231 16.26 7.38 -10.20
CA THR A 231 17.25 8.35 -10.72
C THR A 231 16.64 9.69 -11.16
N GLN A 232 15.31 9.84 -11.09
CA GLN A 232 14.65 11.16 -11.12
C GLN A 232 15.21 12.09 -10.04
N CYS A 233 15.47 11.55 -8.84
CA CYS A 233 16.01 12.31 -7.70
C CYS A 233 17.46 11.93 -7.39
N HIS A 234 17.84 10.68 -7.61
CA HIS A 234 19.21 10.19 -7.39
C HIS A 234 20.01 10.19 -8.70
N ALA A 235 20.26 11.38 -9.23
CA ALA A 235 20.81 11.56 -10.57
C ALA A 235 22.24 11.00 -10.73
N GLU A 236 23.00 10.89 -9.65
CA GLU A 236 24.34 10.31 -9.63
C GLU A 236 24.38 8.86 -10.14
N PHE A 237 23.32 8.08 -9.90
CA PHE A 237 23.24 6.69 -10.35
C PHE A 237 22.74 6.54 -11.80
N LYS A 238 22.56 7.63 -12.55
CA LYS A 238 22.40 7.56 -14.01
C LYS A 238 23.70 7.15 -14.70
N ASP A 239 24.84 7.47 -14.10
CA ASP A 239 26.13 7.03 -14.59
C ASP A 239 26.28 5.52 -14.38
N ALA A 240 26.53 4.79 -15.48
CA ALA A 240 26.59 3.35 -15.48
C ALA A 240 27.75 2.81 -14.60
N ALA A 241 28.88 3.51 -14.55
CA ALA A 241 30.01 3.09 -13.73
C ALA A 241 29.73 3.30 -12.24
N ILE A 242 29.05 4.41 -11.86
CA ILE A 242 28.59 4.65 -10.49
C ILE A 242 27.54 3.59 -10.10
N LEU A 243 26.56 3.32 -10.97
CA LEU A 243 25.53 2.31 -10.73
C LEU A 243 26.12 0.91 -10.54
N GLN A 244 27.03 0.50 -11.41
CA GLN A 244 27.68 -0.80 -11.33
C GLN A 244 28.51 -0.93 -10.06
N ARG A 245 29.27 0.11 -9.68
CA ARG A 245 30.01 0.14 -8.41
C ARG A 245 29.10 0.14 -7.19
N HIS A 246 27.93 0.77 -7.26
CA HIS A 246 26.99 0.81 -6.16
C HIS A 246 26.24 -0.51 -5.99
N THR A 247 25.78 -1.11 -7.09
CA THR A 247 24.99 -2.34 -7.04
C THR A 247 25.86 -3.57 -6.88
N HIS A 248 27.13 -3.51 -7.30
CA HIS A 248 28.06 -4.66 -7.40
C HIS A 248 27.55 -5.76 -8.33
N HIS A 249 26.69 -5.40 -9.30
CA HIS A 249 26.09 -6.32 -10.25
C HIS A 249 26.35 -5.87 -11.70
N PRO A 250 26.40 -6.79 -12.67
CA PRO A 250 26.40 -6.44 -14.08
C PRO A 250 25.19 -5.56 -14.44
N LEU A 251 25.41 -4.53 -15.27
CA LEU A 251 24.39 -3.54 -15.61
C LEU A 251 23.08 -4.12 -16.18
N ASN A 252 23.16 -5.25 -16.88
CA ASN A 252 22.02 -5.90 -17.52
C ASN A 252 21.41 -7.04 -16.67
N SER A 253 21.62 -7.03 -15.34
CA SER A 253 21.11 -8.06 -14.44
C SER A 253 20.01 -7.53 -13.52
N GLU A 254 19.11 -8.38 -13.01
CA GLU A 254 18.07 -7.94 -12.04
C GLU A 254 18.69 -7.27 -10.80
N GLY A 255 19.92 -7.65 -10.41
CA GLY A 255 20.63 -7.07 -9.28
C GLY A 255 21.11 -5.62 -9.49
N SER A 256 21.15 -5.13 -10.74
CA SER A 256 21.44 -3.71 -11.05
C SER A 256 20.20 -2.83 -10.95
N GLU A 257 19.00 -3.41 -10.76
CA GLU A 257 17.78 -2.64 -10.56
C GLU A 257 17.68 -2.16 -9.11
N CYS A 258 17.49 -0.86 -8.89
CA CYS A 258 17.37 -0.26 -7.55
C CYS A 258 16.30 -0.98 -6.71
N VAL A 259 15.17 -1.30 -7.35
CA VAL A 259 14.02 -1.96 -6.74
C VAL A 259 14.33 -3.38 -6.25
N SER A 260 15.35 -4.04 -6.76
CA SER A 260 15.71 -5.41 -6.34
C SER A 260 16.23 -5.46 -4.91
N CYS A 261 16.98 -4.45 -4.49
CA CYS A 261 17.54 -4.35 -3.14
C CYS A 261 16.74 -3.42 -2.23
N HIS A 262 16.23 -2.30 -2.75
CA HIS A 262 15.52 -1.28 -1.97
C HIS A 262 14.01 -1.53 -1.87
N MET A 263 13.46 -2.36 -2.76
CA MET A 263 12.04 -2.72 -2.75
C MET A 263 11.87 -4.24 -2.96
N PRO A 264 12.50 -5.08 -2.11
CA PRO A 264 12.45 -6.53 -2.30
C PRO A 264 11.01 -7.04 -2.24
N ARG A 265 10.75 -8.13 -2.96
CA ARG A 265 9.43 -8.79 -3.02
C ARG A 265 9.18 -9.57 -1.73
N ILE A 266 8.70 -8.87 -0.69
CA ILE A 266 8.47 -9.42 0.66
C ILE A 266 7.04 -9.22 1.14
N MET A 267 6.21 -8.48 0.40
CA MET A 267 4.83 -8.22 0.80
C MET A 267 3.86 -9.23 0.17
N ASN A 268 2.99 -9.85 0.97
CA ASN A 268 1.97 -10.77 0.52
C ASN A 268 0.93 -10.06 -0.37
N ALA A 269 0.84 -10.52 -1.61
CA ALA A 269 -0.18 -10.18 -2.61
C ALA A 269 -0.92 -11.47 -2.99
N LEU A 270 -1.71 -11.98 -2.04
CA LEU A 270 -2.46 -13.23 -2.09
C LEU A 270 -1.58 -14.47 -2.39
N MET A 271 -1.36 -14.79 -3.67
CA MET A 271 -0.55 -15.95 -4.11
C MET A 271 0.84 -15.56 -4.63
N SER A 272 1.22 -14.29 -4.49
CA SER A 272 2.51 -13.77 -4.94
C SER A 272 3.10 -12.79 -3.94
N LEU A 273 4.36 -12.43 -4.15
CA LEU A 273 5.03 -11.40 -3.35
C LEU A 273 5.19 -10.12 -4.17
N ALA A 274 4.66 -9.02 -3.63
CA ALA A 274 4.83 -7.67 -4.11
C ALA A 274 6.03 -6.99 -3.43
N ARG A 275 6.48 -5.91 -4.07
CA ARG A 275 7.59 -5.09 -3.60
C ARG A 275 7.21 -4.26 -2.38
N THR A 276 8.07 -4.24 -1.36
CA THR A 276 7.90 -3.33 -0.22
C THR A 276 8.06 -1.87 -0.64
N HIS A 277 7.25 -0.99 -0.05
CA HIS A 277 7.37 0.46 -0.21
C HIS A 277 8.15 1.12 0.93
N ARG A 278 8.82 0.33 1.77
CA ARG A 278 9.83 0.82 2.69
C ARG A 278 11.16 0.96 1.95
N ILE A 279 11.20 1.90 1.02
CA ILE A 279 12.25 2.04 -0.02
C ILE A 279 13.64 2.36 0.57
N ASP A 280 13.67 3.06 1.68
CA ASP A 280 14.90 3.47 2.36
C ASP A 280 15.44 2.41 3.34
N ASP A 281 14.77 1.25 3.44
CA ASP A 281 15.30 0.09 4.15
C ASP A 281 16.30 -0.64 3.25
N ILE A 282 17.55 -0.65 3.67
CA ILE A 282 18.66 -1.28 2.96
C ILE A 282 18.94 -2.67 3.53
N PRO A 283 19.48 -3.61 2.73
CA PRO A 283 19.86 -4.93 3.22
C PRO A 283 20.68 -4.86 4.51
N ASN A 284 20.19 -5.53 5.56
CA ASN A 284 20.75 -5.45 6.89
C ASN A 284 21.00 -6.87 7.46
N ALA A 285 22.27 -7.29 7.48
CA ALA A 285 22.64 -8.60 8.02
C ALA A 285 22.31 -8.75 9.50
N ARG A 286 22.44 -7.69 10.31
CA ARG A 286 22.15 -7.74 11.75
C ARG A 286 20.70 -8.12 12.03
N MET A 287 19.75 -7.51 11.32
CA MET A 287 18.32 -7.80 11.50
C MET A 287 17.98 -9.22 11.07
N THR A 288 18.51 -9.67 9.92
CA THR A 288 18.35 -11.04 9.46
C THR A 288 19.01 -12.06 10.37
N GLY A 289 20.16 -11.73 10.98
CA GLY A 289 20.81 -12.58 11.97
C GLY A 289 20.02 -12.69 13.28
N GLN A 290 19.41 -11.59 13.72
CA GLN A 290 18.61 -11.56 14.94
C GLN A 290 17.28 -12.31 14.81
N PHE A 291 16.60 -12.18 13.66
CA PHE A 291 15.23 -12.68 13.50
C PHE A 291 15.09 -13.85 12.51
N GLY A 292 16.12 -14.14 11.72
CA GLY A 292 16.07 -15.11 10.63
C GLY A 292 15.43 -14.57 9.35
N GLN A 293 15.72 -15.20 8.21
CA GLN A 293 15.25 -14.78 6.88
C GLN A 293 13.71 -14.76 6.74
N GLU A 294 12.99 -15.58 7.50
CA GLU A 294 11.53 -15.64 7.47
C GLU A 294 10.87 -14.43 8.17
N GLN A 295 11.51 -13.92 9.23
CA GLN A 295 10.99 -12.85 10.07
C GLN A 295 11.71 -11.51 9.85
N SER A 296 12.80 -11.51 9.08
CA SER A 296 13.51 -10.33 8.58
C SER A 296 14.19 -10.66 7.23
N PRO A 297 13.40 -10.73 6.13
CA PRO A 297 13.92 -11.11 4.83
C PRO A 297 14.94 -10.10 4.30
N ASN A 298 16.12 -10.60 3.96
CA ASN A 298 17.17 -9.83 3.30
C ASN A 298 17.06 -9.96 1.78
N ALA A 299 17.15 -8.84 1.06
CA ALA A 299 17.04 -8.82 -0.41
C ALA A 299 18.08 -9.69 -1.11
N CYS A 300 19.32 -9.74 -0.60
CA CYS A 300 20.39 -10.56 -1.18
C CYS A 300 20.04 -12.05 -1.11
N LEU A 301 19.54 -12.51 0.04
CA LEU A 301 19.20 -13.93 0.26
C LEU A 301 17.91 -14.37 -0.46
N LEU A 302 17.14 -13.45 -1.05
CA LEU A 302 16.02 -13.81 -1.94
C LEU A 302 16.52 -14.39 -3.29
N CYS A 303 17.68 -13.91 -3.75
CA CYS A 303 18.32 -14.34 -5.00
C CYS A 303 19.44 -15.37 -4.73
N HIS A 304 20.28 -15.11 -3.72
CA HIS A 304 21.42 -15.96 -3.33
C HIS A 304 21.00 -16.99 -2.27
N ARG A 305 20.09 -17.90 -2.65
CA ARG A 305 19.42 -18.83 -1.71
C ARG A 305 20.33 -19.91 -1.13
N ASP A 306 21.48 -20.16 -1.77
CA ASP A 306 22.51 -21.10 -1.34
C ASP A 306 23.50 -20.49 -0.34
N LYS A 307 23.38 -19.18 -0.06
CA LYS A 307 24.28 -18.45 0.83
C LYS A 307 23.71 -18.31 2.24
N ASN A 308 24.61 -18.10 3.19
CA ASN A 308 24.28 -17.98 4.60
C ASN A 308 24.55 -16.55 5.13
N LEU A 309 24.24 -16.34 6.41
CA LEU A 309 24.42 -15.06 7.09
C LEU A 309 25.87 -14.56 7.12
N ALA A 310 26.85 -15.47 7.20
CA ALA A 310 28.26 -15.10 7.21
C ALA A 310 28.67 -14.54 5.84
N TRP A 311 28.26 -15.19 4.75
CA TRP A 311 28.45 -14.67 3.40
C TRP A 311 27.78 -13.30 3.23
N LEU A 312 26.52 -13.16 3.66
CA LEU A 312 25.79 -11.91 3.57
C LEU A 312 26.52 -10.77 4.30
N SER A 313 26.94 -11.01 5.54
CA SER A 313 27.65 -10.02 6.35
C SER A 313 28.94 -9.58 5.66
N GLN A 314 29.71 -10.54 5.13
CA GLN A 314 30.94 -10.25 4.42
C GLN A 314 30.70 -9.42 3.15
N GLN A 315 29.65 -9.71 2.37
CA GLN A 315 29.35 -8.93 1.16
C GLN A 315 28.92 -7.50 1.49
N LEU A 316 28.08 -7.31 2.51
CA LEU A 316 27.62 -5.97 2.90
C LEU A 316 28.75 -5.10 3.44
N GLU A 317 29.68 -5.69 4.19
CA GLU A 317 30.88 -5.01 4.69
C GLU A 317 31.82 -4.64 3.54
N LYS A 318 32.13 -5.57 2.64
CA LYS A 318 33.02 -5.32 1.49
C LYS A 318 32.46 -4.31 0.49
N GLY A 319 31.16 -4.40 0.20
CA GLY A 319 30.53 -3.62 -0.88
C GLY A 319 30.10 -2.21 -0.48
N TRP A 320 29.62 -2.03 0.76
CA TRP A 320 28.99 -0.78 1.22
C TRP A 320 29.50 -0.30 2.59
N ASN A 321 30.49 -0.99 3.16
CA ASN A 321 31.01 -0.70 4.50
C ASN A 321 29.91 -0.67 5.58
N HIS A 322 28.87 -1.50 5.40
CA HIS A 322 27.80 -1.64 6.38
C HIS A 322 28.28 -2.53 7.54
N GLN A 323 27.97 -2.14 8.78
CA GLN A 323 28.38 -2.88 9.98
C GLN A 323 27.92 -4.34 9.92
N SER A 324 28.84 -5.26 10.21
CA SER A 324 28.58 -6.69 10.26
C SER A 324 27.62 -7.05 11.40
N ALA A 325 26.89 -8.17 11.25
CA ALA A 325 26.00 -8.68 12.31
C ALA A 325 26.76 -9.08 13.61
N HIS A 326 28.09 -9.17 13.56
CA HIS A 326 28.94 -9.66 14.65
C HIS A 326 29.51 -8.55 15.55
N THR A 327 29.28 -7.27 15.25
CA THR A 327 29.78 -6.15 16.06
C THR A 327 28.65 -5.43 16.78
N SER A 328 28.03 -6.10 17.76
CA SER A 328 27.49 -5.42 18.94
C SER A 328 27.28 -6.47 20.04
N ALA A 329 28.24 -6.54 20.97
CA ALA A 329 27.96 -7.09 22.28
C ALA A 329 26.74 -6.35 22.87
N PRO A 330 25.86 -7.02 23.64
CA PRO A 330 24.74 -6.34 24.27
C PRO A 330 25.31 -5.34 25.28
N THR A 331 25.22 -4.05 24.99
CA THR A 331 25.35 -3.04 26.03
C THR A 331 24.23 -3.30 27.04
N ARG A 332 24.62 -3.83 28.20
CA ARG A 332 23.78 -3.98 29.38
C ARG A 332 23.10 -2.65 29.68
N GLY A 333 21.79 -2.69 29.97
CA GLY A 333 21.09 -1.60 30.63
C GLY A 333 19.71 -1.33 30.06
N CYS A 334 18.70 -2.06 30.54
CA CYS A 334 17.33 -1.56 30.57
C CYS A 334 17.32 -0.24 31.35
N GLY A 335 16.98 0.85 30.68
CA GLY A 335 16.67 2.13 31.28
C GLY A 335 15.46 2.72 30.55
N TRP A 336 14.26 2.32 31.00
CA TRP A 336 13.04 3.03 30.66
C TRP A 336 13.11 4.42 31.32
N ALA A 337 13.49 5.44 30.55
CA ALA A 337 13.26 6.83 30.92
C ALA A 337 12.03 7.31 30.16
N SER A 338 10.91 7.36 30.87
CA SER A 338 9.72 8.11 30.48
C SER A 338 10.10 9.58 30.25
N GLN A 339 9.97 10.07 29.03
CA GLN A 339 9.78 11.49 28.79
C GLN A 339 8.44 11.67 28.10
N SER A 340 7.51 12.20 28.89
CA SER A 340 6.25 12.80 28.47
C SER A 340 6.49 13.87 27.40
N GLN A 341 5.76 13.77 26.30
CA GLN A 341 5.50 14.91 25.42
C GLN A 341 4.00 15.20 25.46
N ASP A 342 3.59 15.90 26.51
CA ASP A 342 2.45 16.81 26.40
C ASP A 342 2.96 18.11 25.82
N ARG A 343 2.69 18.33 24.53
CA ARG A 343 2.54 19.69 23.98
C ARG A 343 1.28 19.70 23.14
N LEU A 344 0.19 20.02 23.84
CA LEU A 344 -1.02 20.57 23.25
C LEU A 344 -0.65 21.88 22.54
N ILE A 345 -1.07 21.98 21.29
CA ILE A 345 -1.09 23.22 20.52
C ILE A 345 -2.39 23.90 20.90
N GLU A 346 -2.31 25.02 21.62
CA GLU A 346 -3.43 25.95 21.75
C GLU A 346 -3.44 26.96 20.59
N PRO A 347 -4.63 27.43 20.15
CA PRO A 347 -4.75 28.43 19.11
C PRO A 347 -4.56 29.84 19.68
N HIS A 348 -3.83 30.69 18.96
CA HIS A 348 -3.72 32.11 19.29
C HIS A 348 -4.87 32.94 18.69
N PRO A 349 -5.24 34.05 19.35
CA PRO A 349 -6.51 34.78 19.21
C PRO A 349 -6.70 35.55 17.90
#